data_AF-A0A9E4B878-F1
#
_entry.id   AF-A0A9E4B878-F1
#
_cell.length_a   1.000
_cell.length_b   1.000
_cell.length_c   1.000
_cell.angle_alpha   90.00
_cell.angle_beta   90.00
_cell.angle_gamma   90.00
#
_symmetry.space_group_name_H-M   'P 1'
#
loop_
_entity.id
_entity.type
_entity.pdbx_description
1 polymer ?
#
loop_
_entity_poly.entity_id
_entity_poly.type
_entity_poly.pdbx_seq_one_letter_code
_entity_poly.pdbx_strand_id
1 'polypeptide(L)'
;YDYFPDPAGMRFPGGQPSYAGEEFIASECHEWAHSIGEVITSLLDAGLTITAFAEHPVTMYRQFPGMVEGDDGFWRLPFDEPRLPLMFTLTATK
;
A
#
# COMPACT_ATOMS: atom_id res chain seq x y z
N TYR A 1 8.96 -1.34 -12.79
CA TYR A 1 8.13 -0.24 -12.26
C TYR A 1 8.98 1.01 -12.26
N ASP A 2 8.43 2.11 -12.77
CA ASP A 2 9.02 3.44 -12.54
C ASP A 2 8.69 3.86 -11.10
N TYR A 3 9.61 4.58 -10.46
CA TYR A 3 9.43 5.09 -9.11
C TYR A 3 8.51 6.33 -9.09
N PHE A 4 8.49 7.10 -10.18
CA PHE A 4 7.58 8.23 -10.32
C PHE A 4 6.27 7.77 -10.99
N PRO A 5 5.10 8.05 -10.38
CA PRO A 5 3.83 7.58 -10.91
C PRO A 5 3.51 8.23 -12.25
N ASP A 6 2.92 7.44 -13.15
CA ASP A 6 2.21 7.97 -14.30
C ASP A 6 0.95 8.71 -13.79
N PRO A 7 0.74 9.99 -14.15
CA PRO A 7 -0.47 10.73 -13.78
C PRO A 7 -1.76 10.04 -14.22
N ALA A 8 -1.71 9.22 -15.28
CA ALA A 8 -2.85 8.45 -15.75
C ALA A 8 -3.29 7.34 -14.78
N GLY A 9 -2.45 6.97 -13.81
CA GLY A 9 -2.72 5.89 -12.88
C GLY A 9 -2.62 4.51 -13.53
N MET A 10 -2.63 3.49 -12.68
CA MET A 10 -2.69 2.10 -13.09
C MET A 10 -4.15 1.67 -13.19
N ARG A 11 -4.53 1.20 -14.37
CA ARG A 11 -5.86 0.68 -14.63
C ARG A 11 -5.92 -0.82 -14.33
N PHE A 12 -6.84 -1.20 -13.46
CA PHE A 12 -7.20 -2.58 -13.18
C PHE A 12 -8.59 -2.87 -13.75
N PRO A 13 -8.69 -3.65 -14.84
CA PRO A 13 -9.98 -4.00 -15.40
C PRO A 13 -10.78 -4.83 -14.39
N GLY A 14 -12.09 -4.58 -14.34
CA GLY A 14 -13.01 -5.39 -13.55
C GLY A 14 -13.05 -6.85 -14.02
N GLY A 15 -13.74 -7.70 -13.25
CA GLY A 15 -13.76 -9.14 -13.49
C GLY A 15 -12.53 -9.85 -12.92
N GLN A 16 -11.89 -9.24 -11.91
CA GLN A 16 -10.83 -9.88 -11.11
C GLN A 16 -11.25 -9.90 -9.62
N PRO A 17 -10.82 -10.92 -8.86
CA PRO A 17 -11.00 -10.93 -7.41
C PRO A 17 -10.16 -9.82 -6.77
N SER A 18 -10.54 -9.43 -5.55
CA SER A 18 -9.79 -8.44 -4.76
C SER A 18 -9.24 -9.09 -3.50
N TYR A 19 -8.48 -8.33 -2.71
CA TYR A 19 -8.04 -8.79 -1.40
C TYR A 19 -9.22 -9.12 -0.44
N ALA A 20 -10.43 -8.60 -0.70
CA ALA A 20 -11.61 -8.83 0.13
C ALA A 20 -12.30 -10.19 -0.13
N GLY A 21 -11.90 -10.93 -1.17
CA GLY A 21 -12.44 -12.25 -1.45
C GLY A 21 -12.33 -12.66 -2.92
N GLU A 22 -12.73 -13.90 -3.19
CA GLU A 22 -12.71 -14.51 -4.53
C GLU A 22 -13.88 -14.04 -5.42
N GLU A 23 -14.83 -13.30 -4.86
CA GLU A 23 -15.91 -12.71 -5.63
C GLU A 23 -15.39 -11.63 -6.59
N PHE A 24 -15.82 -11.72 -7.84
CA PHE A 24 -15.39 -10.81 -8.89
C PHE A 24 -15.93 -9.40 -8.64
N ILE A 25 -15.03 -8.43 -8.51
CA ILE A 25 -15.42 -7.03 -8.57
C ILE A 25 -15.72 -6.69 -10.03
N ALA A 26 -16.99 -6.43 -10.35
CA ALA A 26 -17.42 -6.09 -11.70
C ALA A 26 -16.90 -4.71 -12.17
N SER A 27 -16.55 -3.84 -11.22
CA SER A 27 -16.12 -2.47 -11.46
C SER A 27 -14.64 -2.37 -11.80
N GLU A 28 -14.32 -1.45 -12.70
CA GLU A 28 -12.95 -1.03 -12.99
C GLU A 28 -12.37 -0.22 -11.84
N CYS A 29 -11.10 -0.45 -11.51
CA CYS A 29 -10.36 0.28 -10.49
C CYS A 29 -9.17 1.03 -11.13
N HIS A 30 -8.87 2.20 -10.59
CA HIS A 30 -7.67 2.98 -10.92
C HIS A 30 -6.90 3.22 -9.64
N GLU A 31 -5.60 2.94 -9.66
CA GLU A 31 -4.71 3.16 -8.52
C GLU A 31 -3.53 4.04 -8.91
N TRP A 32 -3.14 4.95 -8.03
CA TRP A 32 -1.99 5.82 -8.25
C TRP A 32 -0.88 5.49 -7.25
N ALA A 33 0.33 5.26 -7.76
CA ALA A 33 1.50 4.98 -6.96
C ALA A 33 2.12 6.28 -6.40
N HIS A 34 1.40 6.96 -5.50
CA HIS A 34 1.92 8.16 -4.84
C HIS A 34 3.16 7.81 -4.03
N SER A 35 4.26 8.52 -4.27
CA SER A 35 5.47 8.34 -3.48
C SER A 35 5.26 8.84 -2.05
N ILE A 36 6.00 8.27 -1.09
CA ILE A 36 5.97 8.76 0.31
C ILE A 36 6.31 10.26 0.37
N GLY A 37 7.25 10.71 -0.46
CA GLY A 37 7.62 12.13 -0.55
C GLY A 37 6.47 13.03 -1.01
N GLU A 38 5.67 12.58 -1.98
CA GLU A 38 4.49 13.30 -2.46
C GLU A 38 3.41 13.41 -1.37
N VAL A 39 3.15 12.30 -0.66
CA VAL A 39 2.18 12.27 0.44
C VAL A 39 2.62 13.22 1.57
N ILE A 40 3.88 13.13 2.00
CA ILE A 40 4.43 14.00 3.04
C ILE A 40 4.36 15.47 2.62
N THR A 41 4.82 15.79 1.41
CA THR A 41 4.83 17.18 0.91
C THR A 41 3.42 17.75 0.83
N SER A 42 2.45 16.97 0.33
CA SER A 42 1.06 17.39 0.24
C SER A 42 0.45 17.74 1.60
N LEU A 43 0.80 17.00 2.66
CA LEU A 43 0.35 17.30 4.02
C LEU A 43 1.00 18.57 4.57
N LEU A 44 2.30 18.77 4.32
CA LEU A 44 3.01 19.97 4.73
C LEU A 44 2.46 21.23 4.02
N ASP A 45 2.21 21.14 2.72
CA ASP A 45 1.64 22.23 1.92
C ASP A 45 0.21 22.60 2.35
N ALA A 46 -0.55 21.62 2.84
CA ALA A 46 -1.86 21.83 3.46
C ALA A 46 -1.77 22.44 4.88
N GLY A 47 -0.56 22.70 5.39
CA GLY A 47 -0.30 23.30 6.69
C GLY A 47 -0.43 22.33 7.88
N LEU A 48 -0.41 21.02 7.63
CA LEU A 48 -0.45 20.03 8.70
C LEU A 48 0.96 19.76 9.24
N THR A 49 1.04 19.51 10.54
CA THR A 49 2.25 19.02 11.21
C THR A 49 2.19 17.52 11.36
N ILE A 50 3.14 16.80 10.77
CA ILE A 50 3.28 15.35 10.95
C ILE A 50 3.77 15.07 12.37
N THR A 51 3.04 14.23 13.09
CA THR A 51 3.34 13.87 14.49
C THR A 51 3.87 12.45 14.64
N ALA A 52 3.57 11.56 13.70
CA ALA A 52 4.12 10.21 13.65
C ALA A 52 4.17 9.69 12.22
N PHE A 53 5.21 8.91 11.91
CA PHE A 53 5.35 8.14 10.69
C PHE A 53 6.03 6.81 11.01
N ALA A 54 5.46 5.71 10.53
CA ALA A 54 6.04 4.37 10.71
C ALA A 54 5.81 3.51 9.48
N GLU A 55 6.84 2.79 9.07
CA GLU A 55 6.78 1.79 8.01
C GLU A 55 6.64 0.39 8.61
N HIS A 56 5.87 -0.44 7.94
CA HIS A 56 5.47 -1.76 8.43
C HIS A 56 5.87 -2.83 7.41
N PRO A 57 6.63 -3.86 7.82
CA PRO A 57 7.03 -4.96 6.94
C PRO A 57 5.95 -6.05 6.85
N VAL A 58 4.68 -5.63 6.85
CA VAL A 58 3.49 -6.49 6.86
C VAL A 58 2.46 -5.92 5.90
N THR A 59 1.56 -6.75 5.42
CA THR A 59 0.40 -6.36 4.61
C THR A 59 -0.83 -7.16 5.04
N MET A 60 -2.01 -6.68 4.65
CA MET A 60 -3.32 -7.24 5.05
C MET A 60 -3.75 -8.46 4.22
N TYR A 61 -3.05 -8.76 3.13
CA TYR A 61 -3.38 -9.84 2.21
C TYR A 61 -2.11 -10.43 1.60
N ARG A 62 -2.22 -11.59 0.95
CA ARG A 62 -1.07 -12.26 0.32
C ARG A 62 -0.62 -11.56 -0.96
N GLN A 63 0.06 -10.42 -0.82
CA GLN A 63 0.48 -9.54 -1.92
C GLN A 63 1.49 -10.18 -2.87
N PHE A 64 2.38 -11.04 -2.35
CA PHE A 64 3.37 -11.77 -3.13
C PHE A 64 3.28 -13.29 -2.90
N PRO A 65 3.64 -14.11 -3.91
CA PRO A 65 3.78 -15.55 -3.72
C PRO A 65 4.78 -15.86 -2.59
N GLY A 66 4.49 -16.90 -1.80
CA GLY A 66 5.39 -17.35 -0.73
C GLY A 66 5.31 -16.57 0.59
N MET A 67 4.51 -15.49 0.67
CA MET A 67 4.25 -14.84 1.95
C MET A 67 3.57 -15.78 2.95
N VAL A 68 3.88 -15.58 4.22
CA VAL A 68 3.40 -16.37 5.35
C VAL A 68 2.52 -15.50 6.24
N GLU A 69 1.33 -16.00 6.58
CA GLU A 69 0.42 -15.35 7.53
C GLU A 69 0.87 -15.66 8.96
N GLY A 70 0.98 -14.61 9.78
CA GLY A 70 1.26 -14.75 11.21
C GLY A 70 -0.01 -14.92 12.05
N ASP A 71 0.15 -15.30 13.32
CA ASP A 71 -0.95 -15.46 14.27
C ASP A 71 -1.74 -14.16 14.53
N ASP A 72 -1.18 -13.02 14.14
CA ASP A 72 -1.80 -11.70 14.21
C ASP A 72 -2.62 -11.32 12.97
N GLY A 73 -2.77 -12.25 12.00
CA GLY A 73 -3.54 -12.06 10.76
C GLY A 73 -2.83 -11.23 9.69
N PHE A 74 -1.55 -10.89 9.90
CA PHE A 74 -0.76 -10.13 8.94
C PHE A 74 0.13 -11.04 8.09
N TRP A 75 0.29 -10.68 6.82
CA TRP A 75 1.15 -11.38 5.88
C TRP A 75 2.55 -10.78 5.86
N ARG A 76 3.57 -11.63 5.87
CA ARG A 76 5.01 -11.26 5.88
C ARG A 76 5.77 -11.98 4.79
N LEU A 77 6.84 -11.37 4.32
CA LEU A 77 7.85 -12.09 3.55
C LEU A 77 8.54 -13.15 4.44
N PRO A 78 8.98 -14.28 3.87
CA PRO A 78 9.79 -15.28 4.58
C PRO A 78 11.01 -14.68 5.29
N PHE A 79 11.50 -15.38 6.32
CA PHE A 79 12.59 -14.88 7.19
C PHE A 79 13.92 -14.65 6.44
N ASP A 80 14.13 -15.37 5.34
CA ASP A 80 15.30 -15.27 4.46
C ASP A 80 15.21 -14.14 3.42
N GLU A 81 14.07 -13.47 3.31
CA GLU A 81 13.86 -12.36 2.39
C GLU A 81 14.12 -10.99 3.06
N PRO A 82 14.57 -9.97 2.29
CA PRO A 82 14.70 -8.61 2.80
C PRO A 82 13.37 -8.07 3.36
N ARG A 83 13.44 -7.35 4.48
CA ARG A 83 12.27 -6.65 5.04
C ARG A 83 11.93 -5.44 4.16
N LEU A 84 10.86 -5.56 3.38
CA LEU A 84 10.32 -4.46 2.56
C LEU A 84 9.25 -3.68 3.34
N PRO A 85 9.15 -2.34 3.19
CA PRO A 85 8.05 -1.56 3.73
C PRO A 85 6.80 -1.79 2.87
N LEU A 86 5.90 -2.65 3.34
CA LEU A 86 4.70 -3.06 2.59
C LEU A 86 3.50 -2.16 2.90
N MET A 87 3.48 -1.56 4.09
CA MET A 87 2.50 -0.55 4.50
C MET A 87 3.20 0.55 5.28
N PHE A 88 2.53 1.70 5.42
CA PHE A 88 2.95 2.74 6.35
C PHE A 88 1.74 3.32 7.09
N THR A 89 1.99 3.92 8.25
CA THR A 89 1.01 4.71 9.00
C THR A 89 1.57 6.10 9.20
N LEU A 90 0.72 7.11 9.01
CA LEU A 90 1.07 8.51 9.23
C LEU A 90 -0.02 9.16 10.09
N THR A 91 0.39 9.98 11.06
CA THR A 91 -0.51 10.85 11.82
C THR A 91 -0.06 12.29 11.68
N ALA A 92 -1.01 13.19 11.49
CA ALA A 92 -0.78 14.63 11.39
C ALA A 92 -1.89 15.42 12.07
N THR A 93 -1.56 16.61 12.54
CA THR A 93 -2.50 17.55 13.18
C THR A 93 -2.44 18.90 12.48
N LYS A 94 -3.54 19.65 12.51
CA LYS A 94 -3.60 21.02 12.00
C LYS A 94 -2.96 22.00 12.97
#